data_AF-A0A2P4S967-F1
#
_entry.id   AF-A0A2P4S967-F1
#
_cell.length_a   1.000
_cell.length_b   1.000
_cell.length_c   1.000
_cell.angle_alpha   90.00
_cell.angle_beta   90.00
_cell.angle_gamma   90.00
#
_symmetry.space_group_name_H-M   'P 1'
#
loop_
_entity.id
_entity.type
_entity.pdbx_description
1 polymer ?
#
loop_
_entity_poly.entity_id
_entity_poly.type
_entity_poly.pdbx_seq_one_letter_code
_entity_poly.pdbx_strand_id
1 'polypeptide(L)'
;EAALAPRFLQQAAQFCNYVLSSTWPKTLPDGRALSGRALCTLLHSYVEAINSGRLPCLEGAAAVMVANENAAAVAAALEAYARGMRGLPLPTEPAQLSAAHGEHLREALVVFQRRSFRDRDQEHQRRLMEQISTEYSHLQEENDAASRRHCKALLAELARALDTSLARGAYAQRGGYRAYEAERQRLLEGYRQAEGKGPKAEEVLDEFLAERRAEAEAVLKADNALSEAEKQLEDQKQQAQLLEQQQKATAERERQLEALLEDERSSYAQNLQALEAKMRAEAESAQRELDRAVEAKLREQRELLQRGFSERAALMEQELAALRQEKRNHNAQGLAANVLDTVRAACDLASVVKLSKLAKSRGTAV
;
A
#
# COMPACT_ATOMS: atom_id res chain seq x y z
N GLU A 1 -56.73 2.36 32.89
CA GLU A 1 -55.55 2.24 33.77
C GLU A 1 -55.88 2.87 35.11
N ALA A 2 -55.85 2.10 36.19
CA ALA A 2 -56.13 2.61 37.53
C ALA A 2 -55.12 3.71 37.89
N ALA A 3 -55.61 4.84 38.40
CA ALA A 3 -54.81 6.04 38.65
C ALA A 3 -53.65 5.73 39.61
N LEU A 4 -52.43 5.66 39.05
CA LEU A 4 -51.20 5.52 39.82
C LEU A 4 -51.09 6.67 40.83
N ALA A 5 -50.57 6.38 42.02
CA ALA A 5 -50.41 7.39 43.07
C ALA A 5 -49.57 8.58 42.53
N PRO A 6 -49.99 9.85 42.76
CA PRO A 6 -49.25 11.01 42.26
C PRO A 6 -47.77 11.03 42.69
N ARG A 7 -47.48 10.57 43.92
CA ARG A 7 -46.11 10.43 44.42
C ARG A 7 -45.30 9.41 43.62
N PHE A 8 -45.90 8.30 43.20
CA PHE A 8 -45.24 7.32 42.34
C PHE A 8 -44.92 7.93 40.98
N LEU A 9 -45.86 8.67 40.37
CA LEU A 9 -45.63 9.35 39.10
C LEU A 9 -44.48 10.37 39.21
N GLN A 10 -44.43 11.14 40.30
CA GLN A 10 -43.35 12.08 40.56
C GLN A 10 -42.00 11.36 40.71
N GLN A 11 -41.95 10.27 41.49
CA GLN A 11 -40.74 9.50 41.71
C GLN A 11 -40.26 8.82 40.41
N ALA A 12 -41.18 8.28 39.62
CA ALA A 12 -40.89 7.66 38.32
C ALA A 12 -40.34 8.68 37.33
N ALA A 13 -40.93 9.88 37.26
CA ALA A 13 -40.43 10.97 36.42
C ALA A 13 -39.01 11.41 36.84
N GLN A 14 -38.77 11.54 38.15
CA GLN A 14 -37.44 11.84 38.68
C GLN A 14 -36.42 10.75 38.34
N PHE A 15 -36.81 9.48 38.47
CA PHE A 15 -35.96 8.35 38.09
C PHE A 15 -35.64 8.34 36.59
N CYS A 16 -36.65 8.50 35.73
CA CYS A 16 -36.44 8.59 34.29
C CYS A 16 -35.51 9.74 33.91
N ASN A 17 -35.71 10.93 34.49
CA ASN A 17 -34.84 12.07 34.26
C ASN A 17 -33.41 11.80 34.74
N TYR A 18 -33.24 11.17 35.90
CA TYR A 18 -31.92 10.78 36.39
C TYR A 18 -31.22 9.82 35.42
N VAL A 19 -31.90 8.75 34.99
CA VAL A 19 -31.34 7.80 34.02
C VAL A 19 -30.98 8.53 32.72
N LEU A 20 -31.91 9.25 32.09
CA LEU A 20 -31.66 9.90 30.80
C LEU A 20 -30.57 10.98 30.85
N SER A 21 -30.34 11.63 31.99
CA SER A 21 -29.32 12.68 32.15
C SER A 21 -27.98 12.18 32.69
N SER A 22 -27.96 11.05 33.39
CA SER A 22 -26.77 10.57 34.13
C SER A 22 -26.19 9.27 33.57
N THR A 23 -26.84 8.63 32.59
CA THR A 23 -26.32 7.40 32.00
C THR A 23 -25.25 7.72 30.96
N TRP A 24 -24.11 7.04 31.08
CA TRP A 24 -23.02 7.12 30.10
C TRP A 24 -23.18 6.04 29.04
N PRO A 25 -22.76 6.29 27.78
CA PRO A 25 -22.65 5.23 26.78
C PRO A 25 -21.83 4.07 27.34
N LYS A 26 -22.26 2.84 27.08
CA LYS A 26 -21.46 1.67 27.44
C LYS A 26 -20.14 1.78 26.68
N THR A 27 -19.02 1.76 27.39
CA THR A 27 -17.70 1.79 26.76
C THR A 27 -17.05 0.42 26.82
N LEU A 28 -16.21 0.16 25.82
CA LEU A 28 -15.20 -0.88 25.87
C LEU A 28 -14.10 -0.49 26.87
N PRO A 29 -13.21 -1.44 27.24
CA PRO A 29 -12.11 -1.13 28.12
C PRO A 29 -11.28 0.07 27.63
N ASP A 30 -11.13 0.26 26.31
CA ASP A 30 -10.40 1.36 25.65
C ASP A 30 -11.10 2.74 25.64
N GLY A 31 -12.20 2.88 26.39
CA GLY A 31 -12.98 4.11 26.45
C GLY A 31 -13.83 4.42 25.21
N ARG A 32 -13.73 3.63 24.12
CA ARG A 32 -14.61 3.79 22.95
C ARG A 32 -16.03 3.39 23.31
N ALA A 33 -17.00 4.16 22.83
CA ALA A 33 -18.40 3.79 22.93
C ALA A 33 -18.67 2.50 22.17
N LEU A 34 -19.36 1.56 22.81
CA LEU A 34 -19.78 0.30 22.24
C LEU A 34 -20.81 0.58 21.13
N SER A 35 -20.47 0.19 19.90
CA SER A 35 -21.40 0.31 18.77
C SER A 35 -22.46 -0.80 18.82
N GLY A 36 -23.56 -0.63 18.08
CA GLY A 36 -24.58 -1.69 17.95
C GLY A 36 -24.01 -3.00 17.40
N ARG A 37 -23.09 -2.92 16.42
CA ARG A 37 -22.39 -4.09 15.86
C ARG A 37 -21.53 -4.79 16.91
N ALA A 38 -20.74 -4.03 17.66
CA ALA A 38 -19.90 -4.55 18.74
C ALA A 38 -20.75 -5.22 19.84
N LEU A 39 -21.88 -4.62 20.20
CA LEU A 39 -22.84 -5.20 21.13
C LEU A 39 -23.40 -6.54 20.63
N CYS A 40 -23.78 -6.64 19.35
CA CYS A 40 -24.26 -7.89 18.75
C CYS A 40 -23.19 -9.00 18.78
N THR A 41 -21.92 -8.67 18.59
CA THR A 41 -20.80 -9.62 18.70
C THR A 41 -20.62 -10.11 20.14
N LEU A 42 -20.67 -9.21 21.12
CA LEU A 42 -20.60 -9.57 22.54
C LEU A 42 -21.78 -10.48 22.95
N LEU A 43 -22.99 -10.13 22.53
CA LEU A 43 -24.19 -10.94 22.79
C LEU A 43 -24.06 -12.35 22.21
N HIS A 44 -23.65 -12.48 20.95
CA HIS A 44 -23.41 -13.79 20.33
C HIS A 44 -22.40 -14.61 21.12
N SER A 45 -21.23 -14.02 21.43
CA SER A 45 -20.15 -14.71 22.15
C SER A 45 -20.61 -15.20 23.53
N TYR A 46 -21.36 -14.39 24.27
CA TYR A 46 -21.85 -14.76 25.59
C TYR A 46 -22.93 -15.83 25.55
N VAL A 47 -23.91 -15.68 24.65
CA VAL A 47 -24.99 -16.67 24.50
C VAL A 47 -24.42 -18.01 24.03
N GLU A 48 -23.45 -18.01 23.11
CA GLU A 48 -22.78 -19.23 22.67
C GLU A 48 -21.99 -19.90 23.82
N ALA A 49 -21.26 -19.13 24.63
CA ALA A 49 -20.57 -19.65 25.80
C ALA A 49 -21.55 -20.34 26.77
N ILE A 50 -22.65 -19.66 27.12
CA ILE A 50 -23.70 -20.20 28.00
C ILE A 50 -24.28 -21.50 27.42
N ASN A 51 -24.69 -21.48 26.15
CA ASN A 51 -25.31 -22.63 25.49
C ASN A 51 -24.36 -23.81 25.31
N SER A 52 -23.05 -23.56 25.32
CA SER A 52 -22.01 -24.60 25.26
C SER A 52 -21.49 -25.04 26.64
N GLY A 53 -22.11 -24.59 27.73
CA GLY A 53 -21.70 -24.92 29.10
C GLY A 53 -20.37 -24.27 29.53
N ARG A 54 -19.89 -23.28 28.78
CA ARG A 54 -18.70 -22.48 29.09
C ARG A 54 -19.09 -21.20 29.84
N LEU A 55 -18.17 -20.65 30.62
CA LEU A 55 -18.38 -19.36 31.28
C LEU A 55 -18.18 -18.21 30.27
N PRO A 56 -19.12 -17.25 30.18
CA PRO A 56 -18.90 -16.01 29.43
C PRO A 56 -17.66 -15.28 29.94
N CYS A 57 -16.70 -15.03 29.05
CA CYS A 57 -15.47 -14.33 29.36
C CYS A 57 -15.41 -12.99 28.63
N LEU A 58 -15.27 -11.89 29.38
CA LEU A 58 -15.10 -10.54 28.84
C LEU A 58 -13.89 -10.45 27.91
N GLU A 59 -12.77 -11.07 28.29
CA GLU A 59 -11.54 -11.06 27.50
C GLU A 59 -11.70 -11.84 26.19
N GLY A 60 -12.34 -13.01 26.24
CA GLY A 60 -12.61 -13.82 25.05
C GLY A 60 -13.53 -13.11 24.06
N ALA A 61 -14.62 -12.51 24.53
CA ALA A 61 -15.54 -11.78 23.68
C ALA A 61 -14.90 -10.49 23.12
N ALA A 62 -14.08 -9.80 23.90
CA ALA A 62 -13.31 -8.66 23.44
C ALA A 62 -12.28 -9.04 22.37
N ALA A 63 -11.59 -10.18 22.52
CA ALA A 63 -10.62 -10.67 21.54
C ALA A 63 -11.27 -11.00 20.19
N VAL A 64 -12.42 -11.68 20.20
CA VAL A 64 -13.19 -11.97 18.97
C VAL A 64 -13.66 -10.67 18.29
N MET A 65 -14.14 -9.71 19.08
CA MET A 65 -14.55 -8.41 18.55
C MET A 65 -13.37 -7.64 17.94
N VAL A 66 -12.21 -7.59 18.60
CA VAL A 66 -10.98 -6.97 18.07
C VAL A 66 -10.59 -7.60 16.73
N ALA A 67 -10.54 -8.93 16.67
CA ALA A 67 -10.19 -9.65 15.44
C ALA A 67 -11.17 -9.34 14.29
N ASN A 68 -12.48 -9.38 14.55
CA ASN A 68 -13.49 -9.13 13.53
C ASN A 68 -13.46 -7.68 13.02
N GLU A 69 -13.35 -6.71 13.91
CA GLU A 69 -13.34 -5.30 13.54
C GLU A 69 -12.04 -4.90 12.83
N ASN A 70 -10.89 -5.45 13.23
CA ASN A 70 -9.62 -5.23 12.55
C ASN A 70 -9.60 -5.91 11.16
N ALA A 71 -10.14 -7.12 11.02
CA ALA A 71 -10.30 -7.77 9.71
C ALA A 71 -11.22 -6.95 8.78
N ALA A 72 -12.35 -6.44 9.30
CA ALA A 72 -13.24 -5.55 8.55
C ALA A 72 -12.57 -4.22 8.20
N ALA A 73 -11.69 -3.70 9.05
CA ALA A 73 -10.89 -2.51 8.78
C ALA A 73 -9.90 -2.74 7.63
N VAL A 74 -9.22 -3.89 7.59
CA VAL A 74 -8.34 -4.29 6.48
C VAL A 74 -9.13 -4.34 5.18
N ALA A 75 -10.26 -5.07 5.16
CA ALA A 75 -11.10 -5.19 3.98
C ALA A 75 -11.57 -3.82 3.44
N ALA A 76 -12.02 -2.94 4.34
CA ALA A 76 -12.47 -1.60 3.96
C ALA A 76 -11.33 -0.72 3.43
N ALA A 77 -10.13 -0.85 3.98
CA ALA A 77 -8.96 -0.11 3.53
C ALA A 77 -8.50 -0.59 2.14
N LEU A 78 -8.46 -1.90 1.91
CA LEU A 78 -8.17 -2.47 0.59
C LEU A 78 -9.19 -2.05 -0.46
N GLU A 79 -10.48 -2.04 -0.11
CA GLU A 79 -11.53 -1.60 -1.03
C GLU A 79 -11.37 -0.12 -1.39
N ALA A 80 -11.00 0.72 -0.41
CA ALA A 80 -10.71 2.13 -0.66
C ALA A 80 -9.49 2.30 -1.59
N TYR A 81 -8.40 1.60 -1.31
CA TYR A 81 -7.19 1.60 -2.15
C TYR A 81 -7.51 1.17 -3.59
N ALA A 82 -8.13 0.00 -3.76
CA ALA A 82 -8.46 -0.54 -5.07
C ALA A 82 -9.41 0.38 -5.86
N ARG A 83 -10.36 1.03 -5.18
CA ARG A 83 -11.27 1.99 -5.83
C ARG A 83 -10.54 3.20 -6.37
N GLY A 84 -9.57 3.73 -5.63
CA GLY A 84 -8.74 4.85 -6.08
C GLY A 84 -7.87 4.45 -7.28
N MET A 85 -7.16 3.33 -7.17
CA MET A 85 -6.25 2.86 -8.22
C MET A 85 -6.95 2.48 -9.54
N ARG A 86 -8.21 1.99 -9.50
CA ARG A 86 -8.98 1.65 -10.71
C ARG A 86 -9.26 2.82 -11.65
N GLY A 87 -9.17 4.06 -11.17
CA GLY A 87 -9.44 5.25 -11.98
C GLY A 87 -8.30 5.63 -12.94
N LEU A 88 -7.13 5.00 -12.80
CA LEU A 88 -5.94 5.38 -13.55
C LEU A 88 -5.95 4.75 -14.96
N PRO A 89 -5.87 5.55 -16.05
CA PRO A 89 -5.80 5.00 -17.39
C PRO A 89 -4.43 4.34 -17.60
N LEU A 90 -4.41 3.15 -18.21
CA LEU A 90 -3.17 2.44 -18.58
C LEU A 90 -3.02 2.39 -20.12
N PRO A 91 -1.81 2.56 -20.66
CA PRO A 91 -0.57 2.82 -19.93
C PRO A 91 -0.46 4.26 -19.40
N THR A 92 0.30 4.42 -18.32
CA THR A 92 0.58 5.71 -17.67
C THR A 92 2.06 5.83 -17.32
N GLU A 93 2.54 7.06 -17.17
CA GLU A 93 3.92 7.29 -16.78
C GLU A 93 4.20 6.79 -15.35
N PRO A 94 5.39 6.21 -15.07
CA PRO A 94 5.73 5.67 -13.76
C PRO A 94 5.52 6.63 -12.59
N ALA A 95 5.85 7.92 -12.79
CA ALA A 95 5.70 8.93 -11.76
C ALA A 95 4.23 9.17 -11.39
N GLN A 96 3.32 9.11 -12.38
CA GLN A 96 1.89 9.26 -12.15
C GLN A 96 1.32 8.04 -11.42
N LEU A 97 1.75 6.83 -11.80
CA LEU A 97 1.35 5.60 -11.12
C LEU A 97 1.81 5.58 -9.65
N SER A 98 3.06 6.01 -9.39
CA SER A 98 3.62 6.07 -8.03
C SER A 98 2.94 7.14 -7.17
N ALA A 99 2.67 8.33 -7.74
CA ALA A 99 1.95 9.39 -7.04
C ALA A 99 0.52 8.93 -6.64
N ALA A 100 -0.22 8.31 -7.56
CA ALA A 100 -1.54 7.76 -7.28
C ALA A 100 -1.50 6.65 -6.21
N HIS A 101 -0.49 5.77 -6.25
CA HIS A 101 -0.25 4.76 -5.22
C HIS A 101 -0.04 5.40 -3.85
N GLY A 102 0.83 6.42 -3.75
CA GLY A 102 1.10 7.13 -2.50
C GLY A 102 -0.13 7.78 -1.89
N GLU A 103 -0.94 8.45 -2.73
CA GLU A 103 -2.20 9.09 -2.32
C GLU A 103 -3.20 8.06 -1.77
N HIS A 104 -3.50 7.02 -2.55
CA HIS A 104 -4.51 6.05 -2.15
C HIS A 104 -4.05 5.09 -1.05
N LEU A 105 -2.74 4.85 -0.92
CA LEU A 105 -2.18 4.17 0.24
C LEU A 105 -2.45 4.99 1.52
N ARG A 106 -2.21 6.30 1.47
CA ARG A 106 -2.48 7.19 2.62
C ARG A 106 -3.96 7.19 2.98
N GLU A 107 -4.87 7.25 2.00
CA GLU A 107 -6.31 7.17 2.24
C GLU A 107 -6.74 5.84 2.87
N ALA A 108 -6.23 4.72 2.33
CA ALA A 108 -6.49 3.39 2.86
C ALA A 108 -6.01 3.25 4.32
N LEU A 109 -4.84 3.80 4.64
CA LEU A 109 -4.34 3.85 6.01
C LEU A 109 -5.24 4.69 6.91
N VAL A 110 -5.74 5.84 6.47
CA VAL A 110 -6.71 6.63 7.24
C VAL A 110 -8.00 5.84 7.50
N VAL A 111 -8.51 5.10 6.51
CA VAL A 111 -9.70 4.24 6.67
C VAL A 111 -9.43 3.13 7.68
N PHE A 112 -8.30 2.44 7.56
CA PHE A 112 -7.89 1.40 8.51
C PHE A 112 -7.78 1.99 9.92
N GLN A 113 -7.06 3.09 10.07
CA GLN A 113 -6.83 3.76 11.36
C GLN A 113 -8.12 4.18 12.06
N ARG A 114 -9.15 4.61 11.33
CA ARG A 114 -10.44 4.99 11.93
C ARG A 114 -11.26 3.80 12.44
N ARG A 115 -11.05 2.61 11.86
CA ARG A 115 -11.87 1.43 12.13
C ARG A 115 -11.16 0.44 13.07
N SER A 116 -9.86 0.25 12.90
CA SER A 116 -9.06 -0.67 13.69
C SER A 116 -8.84 -0.19 15.12
N PHE A 117 -8.71 -1.13 16.05
CA PHE A 117 -8.33 -0.87 17.43
C PHE A 117 -7.63 -2.08 18.03
N ARG A 118 -6.69 -1.81 18.95
CA ARG A 118 -5.97 -2.84 19.71
C ARG A 118 -5.41 -3.95 18.81
N ASP A 119 -4.87 -3.59 17.65
CA ASP A 119 -4.15 -4.51 16.76
C ASP A 119 -2.81 -4.86 17.41
N ARG A 120 -2.87 -5.70 18.44
CA ARG A 120 -1.70 -6.16 19.19
C ARG A 120 -0.74 -6.81 18.20
N ASP A 121 0.54 -6.49 18.37
CA ASP A 121 1.61 -6.93 17.48
C ASP A 121 1.49 -6.49 16.01
N GLN A 122 0.58 -5.57 15.65
CA GLN A 122 0.40 -5.01 14.30
C GLN A 122 0.12 -6.06 13.21
N GLU A 123 -0.55 -7.17 13.53
CA GLU A 123 -0.79 -8.25 12.58
C GLU A 123 -1.67 -7.80 11.40
N HIS A 124 -2.80 -7.15 11.69
CA HIS A 124 -3.76 -6.75 10.65
C HIS A 124 -3.18 -5.63 9.80
N GLN A 125 -2.42 -4.74 10.41
CA GLN A 125 -1.72 -3.69 9.70
C GLN A 125 -0.62 -4.22 8.78
N ARG A 126 0.20 -5.19 9.21
CA ARG A 126 1.17 -5.86 8.32
C ARG A 126 0.47 -6.50 7.13
N ARG A 127 -0.62 -7.23 7.40
CA ARG A 127 -1.43 -7.86 6.36
C ARG A 127 -1.97 -6.85 5.34
N LEU A 128 -2.45 -5.69 5.80
CA LEU A 128 -2.88 -4.60 4.92
C LEU A 128 -1.75 -4.12 4.01
N MET A 129 -0.56 -3.86 4.57
CA MET A 129 0.59 -3.39 3.80
C MET A 129 1.07 -4.42 2.77
N GLU A 130 1.15 -5.69 3.15
CA GLU A 130 1.51 -6.79 2.25
C GLU A 130 0.54 -6.92 1.08
N GLN A 131 -0.77 -6.83 1.36
CA GLN A 131 -1.82 -6.91 0.34
C GLN A 131 -1.79 -5.71 -0.61
N ILE A 132 -1.62 -4.48 -0.09
CA ILE A 132 -1.47 -3.28 -0.93
C ILE A 132 -0.21 -3.37 -1.79
N SER A 133 0.91 -3.83 -1.23
CA SER A 133 2.16 -4.01 -1.99
C SER A 133 1.99 -5.03 -3.12
N THR A 134 1.23 -6.10 -2.87
CA THR A 134 0.93 -7.13 -3.88
C THR A 134 0.08 -6.54 -5.00
N GLU A 135 -1.01 -5.85 -4.66
CA GLU A 135 -1.90 -5.19 -5.63
C GLU A 135 -1.15 -4.15 -6.47
N TYR A 136 -0.30 -3.34 -5.84
CA TYR A 136 0.51 -2.35 -6.54
C TYR A 136 1.49 -2.99 -7.52
N SER A 137 2.13 -4.10 -7.14
CA SER A 137 3.02 -4.84 -8.03
C SER A 137 2.27 -5.38 -9.25
N HIS A 138 1.06 -5.88 -9.06
CA HIS A 138 0.21 -6.34 -10.17
C HIS A 138 -0.16 -5.19 -11.11
N LEU A 139 -0.56 -4.03 -10.59
CA LEU A 139 -0.86 -2.84 -11.39
C LEU A 139 0.35 -2.36 -12.21
N GLN A 140 1.57 -2.47 -11.67
CA GLN A 140 2.79 -2.17 -12.40
C GLN A 140 3.01 -3.14 -13.57
N GLU A 141 2.78 -4.44 -13.36
CA GLU A 141 2.85 -5.46 -14.42
C GLU A 141 1.79 -5.23 -15.51
N GLU A 142 0.57 -4.85 -15.13
CA GLU A 142 -0.49 -4.49 -16.07
C GLU A 142 -0.14 -3.23 -16.87
N ASN A 143 0.42 -2.20 -16.21
CA ASN A 143 0.87 -0.98 -16.87
C ASN A 143 2.00 -1.25 -17.87
N ASP A 144 2.98 -2.07 -17.47
CA ASP A 144 4.07 -2.52 -18.31
C ASP A 144 3.53 -3.26 -19.55
N ALA A 145 2.59 -4.19 -19.36
CA ALA A 145 1.98 -4.94 -20.45
C ALA A 145 1.17 -4.04 -21.41
N ALA A 146 0.39 -3.10 -20.87
CA ALA A 146 -0.36 -2.13 -21.66
C ALA A 146 0.57 -1.23 -22.48
N SER A 147 1.65 -0.75 -21.87
CA SER A 147 2.68 0.06 -22.53
C SER A 147 3.34 -0.70 -23.67
N ARG A 148 3.74 -1.96 -23.45
CA ARG A 148 4.30 -2.78 -24.56
C ARG A 148 3.34 -2.92 -25.72
N ARG A 149 2.07 -3.25 -25.45
CA ARG A 149 1.06 -3.43 -26.50
C ARG A 149 0.87 -2.15 -27.30
N HIS A 150 0.74 -1.01 -26.62
CA HIS A 150 0.57 0.28 -27.24
C HIS A 150 1.77 0.65 -28.12
N CYS A 151 2.99 0.55 -27.59
CA CYS A 151 4.21 0.86 -28.32
C CYS A 151 4.42 -0.03 -29.55
N LYS A 152 4.16 -1.35 -29.43
CA LYS A 152 4.26 -2.28 -30.57
C LYS A 152 3.25 -1.96 -31.66
N ALA A 153 2.00 -1.63 -31.28
CA ALA A 153 0.98 -1.22 -32.24
C ALA A 153 1.36 0.09 -32.96
N LEU A 154 1.84 1.08 -32.21
CA LEU A 154 2.27 2.37 -32.74
C LEU A 154 3.46 2.22 -33.72
N LEU A 155 4.48 1.46 -33.35
CA LEU A 155 5.63 1.19 -34.24
C LEU A 155 5.20 0.44 -35.50
N ALA A 156 4.33 -0.57 -35.37
CA ALA A 156 3.79 -1.28 -36.52
C ALA A 156 3.00 -0.36 -37.47
N GLU A 157 2.26 0.61 -36.93
CA GLU A 157 1.55 1.60 -37.73
C GLU A 157 2.51 2.54 -38.47
N LEU A 158 3.46 3.14 -37.75
CA LEU A 158 4.46 4.05 -38.31
C LEU A 158 5.37 3.36 -39.34
N ALA A 159 5.63 2.06 -39.15
CA ALA A 159 6.42 1.23 -40.05
C ALA A 159 5.73 0.89 -41.38
N ARG A 160 4.41 1.03 -41.49
CA ARG A 160 3.67 0.56 -42.69
C ARG A 160 4.18 1.10 -44.01
N ALA A 161 4.53 2.39 -44.06
CA ALA A 161 5.05 3.01 -45.26
C ALA A 161 6.40 2.41 -45.65
N LEU A 162 7.30 2.32 -44.68
CA LEU A 162 8.63 1.72 -44.83
C LEU A 162 8.53 0.25 -45.29
N ASP A 163 7.67 -0.54 -44.65
CA ASP A 163 7.41 -1.95 -44.98
C ASP A 163 6.88 -2.12 -46.41
N THR A 164 5.97 -1.23 -46.83
CA THR A 164 5.41 -1.26 -48.18
C THR A 164 6.49 -0.93 -49.23
N SER A 165 7.34 0.06 -48.96
CA SER A 165 8.46 0.43 -49.82
C SER A 165 9.50 -0.70 -49.92
N LEU A 166 9.82 -1.37 -48.81
CA LEU A 166 10.70 -2.54 -48.77
C LEU A 166 10.16 -3.71 -49.59
N ALA A 167 8.89 -4.08 -49.38
CA ALA A 167 8.25 -5.19 -50.08
C ALA A 167 8.20 -4.98 -51.61
N ARG A 168 8.16 -3.71 -52.06
CA ARG A 168 8.21 -3.34 -53.47
C ARG A 168 9.64 -3.26 -54.04
N GLY A 169 10.66 -3.48 -53.23
CA GLY A 169 12.06 -3.35 -53.64
C GLY A 169 12.49 -1.91 -53.94
N ALA A 170 11.79 -0.90 -53.40
CA ALA A 170 12.02 0.52 -53.72
C ALA A 170 13.44 1.01 -53.36
N TYR A 171 14.13 0.29 -52.48
CA TYR A 171 15.48 0.61 -52.01
C TYR A 171 16.60 -0.16 -52.75
N ALA A 172 16.27 -1.10 -53.63
CA ALA A 172 17.24 -1.88 -54.42
C ALA A 172 17.69 -1.13 -55.69
N GLN A 173 17.94 0.17 -55.56
CA GLN A 173 18.36 1.06 -56.65
C GLN A 173 19.48 1.99 -56.16
N ARG A 174 20.15 2.66 -57.10
CA ARG A 174 21.26 3.59 -56.79
C ARG A 174 20.80 4.67 -55.80
N GLY A 175 21.39 4.72 -54.60
CA GLY A 175 21.06 5.67 -53.55
C GLY A 175 19.86 5.27 -52.67
N GLY A 176 19.36 4.05 -52.83
CA GLY A 176 18.21 3.53 -52.07
C GLY A 176 18.46 3.45 -50.57
N TYR A 177 19.72 3.25 -50.12
CA TYR A 177 20.02 3.23 -48.70
C TYR A 177 19.79 4.58 -48.01
N ARG A 178 20.11 5.70 -48.69
CA ARG A 178 19.83 7.05 -48.15
C ARG A 178 18.33 7.32 -48.05
N ALA A 179 17.54 6.84 -49.00
CA ALA A 179 16.08 6.95 -48.96
C ALA A 179 15.49 6.13 -47.80
N TYR A 180 15.99 4.90 -47.60
CA TYR A 180 15.61 4.04 -46.48
C TYR A 180 15.92 4.69 -45.12
N GLU A 181 17.14 5.21 -44.94
CA GLU A 181 17.51 5.90 -43.69
C GLU A 181 16.63 7.13 -43.42
N ALA A 182 16.32 7.92 -44.44
CA ALA A 182 15.45 9.09 -44.28
C ALA A 182 14.03 8.70 -43.81
N GLU A 183 13.47 7.62 -44.37
CA GLU A 183 12.15 7.13 -43.97
C GLU A 183 12.18 6.47 -42.58
N ARG A 184 13.25 5.74 -42.26
CA ARG A 184 13.51 5.22 -40.91
C ARG A 184 13.61 6.33 -39.87
N GLN A 185 14.32 7.43 -40.15
CA GLN A 185 14.41 8.55 -39.21
C GLN A 185 13.04 9.21 -38.97
N ARG A 186 12.22 9.39 -40.02
CA ARG A 186 10.85 9.92 -39.85
C ARG A 186 9.98 9.02 -38.96
N LEU A 187 10.09 7.71 -39.12
CA LEU A 187 9.42 6.74 -38.24
C LEU A 187 9.85 6.93 -36.78
N LEU A 188 11.17 7.00 -36.52
CA LEU A 188 11.71 7.16 -35.17
C LEU A 188 11.33 8.50 -34.55
N GLU A 189 11.34 9.58 -35.33
CA GLU A 189 10.87 10.90 -34.90
C GLU A 189 9.38 10.88 -34.55
N GLY A 190 8.55 10.25 -35.39
CA GLY A 190 7.13 10.08 -35.13
C GLY A 190 6.85 9.30 -33.84
N TYR A 191 7.61 8.22 -33.61
CA TYR A 191 7.50 7.43 -32.38
C TYR A 191 7.91 8.24 -31.14
N ARG A 192 9.02 8.99 -31.22
CA ARG A 192 9.51 9.83 -30.11
C ARG A 192 8.50 10.92 -29.74
N GLN A 193 7.86 11.54 -30.73
CA GLN A 193 6.86 12.60 -30.54
C GLN A 193 5.51 12.10 -30.03
N ALA A 194 5.19 10.81 -30.19
CA ALA A 194 3.91 10.27 -29.73
C ALA A 194 3.78 10.30 -28.20
N GLU A 195 2.61 10.65 -27.69
CA GLU A 195 2.30 10.66 -26.25
C GLU A 195 1.71 9.32 -25.79
N GLY A 196 1.65 9.09 -24.48
CA GLY A 196 0.95 7.93 -23.91
C GLY A 196 1.64 6.58 -24.11
N LYS A 197 2.94 6.57 -24.37
CA LYS A 197 3.72 5.34 -24.57
C LYS A 197 3.90 4.54 -23.27
N GLY A 198 4.07 5.23 -22.14
CA GLY A 198 4.31 4.60 -20.84
C GLY A 198 5.71 3.98 -20.69
N PRO A 199 5.93 3.19 -19.62
CA PRO A 199 7.26 2.79 -19.15
C PRO A 199 8.10 1.94 -20.11
N LYS A 200 7.49 1.29 -21.10
CA LYS A 200 8.17 0.36 -22.02
C LYS A 200 8.50 0.97 -23.37
N ALA A 201 8.35 2.29 -23.52
CA ALA A 201 8.63 3.00 -24.76
C ALA A 201 10.02 2.70 -25.34
N GLU A 202 11.08 2.91 -24.56
CA GLU A 202 12.46 2.72 -25.04
C GLU A 202 12.80 1.23 -25.21
N GLU A 203 12.34 0.37 -24.30
CA GLU A 203 12.61 -1.08 -24.39
C GLU A 203 12.00 -1.70 -25.66
N VAL A 204 10.77 -1.31 -26.00
CA VAL A 204 10.11 -1.78 -27.23
C VAL A 204 10.75 -1.18 -28.48
N LEU A 205 11.26 0.06 -28.40
CA LEU A 205 11.99 0.69 -29.50
C LEU A 205 13.31 -0.04 -29.77
N ASP A 206 14.06 -0.38 -28.73
CA ASP A 206 15.30 -1.15 -28.82
C ASP A 206 15.04 -2.55 -29.42
N GLU A 207 13.99 -3.25 -28.96
CA GLU A 207 13.54 -4.53 -29.54
C GLU A 207 13.26 -4.39 -31.04
N PHE A 208 12.48 -3.38 -31.43
CA PHE A 208 12.12 -3.12 -32.83
C PHE A 208 13.33 -2.82 -33.71
N LEU A 209 14.26 -1.98 -33.23
CA LEU A 209 15.49 -1.66 -33.96
C LEU A 209 16.40 -2.87 -34.12
N ALA A 210 16.51 -3.71 -33.10
CA ALA A 210 17.29 -4.94 -33.14
C ALA A 210 16.71 -5.96 -34.15
N GLU A 211 15.39 -6.14 -34.17
CA GLU A 211 14.69 -7.04 -35.10
C GLU A 211 14.89 -6.63 -36.58
N ARG A 212 15.01 -5.32 -36.86
CA ARG A 212 15.18 -4.78 -38.22
C ARG A 212 16.64 -4.55 -38.63
N ARG A 213 17.61 -5.01 -37.84
CA ARG A 213 19.03 -4.86 -38.17
C ARG A 213 19.40 -5.54 -39.49
N ALA A 214 18.97 -6.80 -39.67
CA ALA A 214 19.27 -7.57 -40.87
C ALA A 214 18.67 -6.93 -42.13
N GLU A 215 17.52 -6.28 -42.00
CA GLU A 215 16.88 -5.52 -43.08
C GLU A 215 17.73 -4.30 -43.48
N ALA A 216 18.18 -3.50 -42.52
CA ALA A 216 19.04 -2.36 -42.79
C ALA A 216 20.36 -2.78 -43.47
N GLU A 217 20.97 -3.88 -43.01
CA GLU A 217 22.18 -4.46 -43.61
C GLU A 217 21.93 -4.96 -45.05
N ALA A 218 20.77 -5.58 -45.32
CA ALA A 218 20.40 -6.04 -46.65
C ALA A 218 20.22 -4.87 -47.63
N VAL A 219 19.55 -3.80 -47.21
CA VAL A 219 19.38 -2.58 -48.02
C VAL A 219 20.74 -1.92 -48.31
N LEU A 220 21.64 -1.83 -47.32
CA LEU A 220 22.98 -1.28 -47.48
C LEU A 220 23.82 -2.09 -48.49
N LYS A 221 23.72 -3.42 -48.44
CA LYS A 221 24.42 -4.32 -49.39
C LYS A 221 23.89 -4.18 -50.81
N ALA A 222 22.58 -4.06 -50.98
CA ALA A 222 21.90 -3.95 -52.29
C ALA A 222 22.13 -2.62 -53.01
N ASP A 223 22.55 -1.56 -52.31
CA ASP A 223 22.84 -0.26 -52.93
C ASP A 223 24.17 -0.29 -53.71
N ASN A 224 24.08 -0.22 -55.04
CA ASN A 224 25.25 -0.19 -55.95
C ASN A 224 25.86 1.22 -56.12
N ALA A 225 25.35 2.23 -55.41
CA ALA A 225 25.90 3.59 -55.43
C ALA A 225 27.11 3.79 -54.51
N LEU A 226 27.21 2.99 -53.43
CA LEU A 226 28.22 3.12 -52.39
C LEU A 226 29.41 2.19 -52.68
N SER A 227 30.63 2.72 -52.53
CA SER A 227 31.85 1.91 -52.52
C SER A 227 31.90 0.98 -51.29
N GLU A 228 32.69 -0.09 -51.34
CA GLU A 228 32.84 -1.02 -50.21
C GLU A 228 33.35 -0.31 -48.94
N ALA A 229 34.22 0.69 -49.09
CA ALA A 229 34.71 1.50 -47.98
C ALA A 229 33.60 2.37 -47.35
N GLU A 230 32.72 2.97 -48.16
CA GLU A 230 31.56 3.73 -47.67
C GLU A 230 30.53 2.82 -46.99
N LYS A 231 30.32 1.60 -47.50
CA LYS A 231 29.45 0.60 -46.85
C LYS A 231 29.97 0.20 -45.47
N GLN A 232 31.28 -0.03 -45.33
CA GLN A 232 31.91 -0.35 -44.03
C GLN A 232 31.80 0.81 -43.04
N LEU A 233 32.00 2.05 -43.51
CA LEU A 233 31.90 3.24 -42.67
C LEU A 233 30.48 3.43 -42.13
N GLU A 234 29.46 3.23 -42.98
CA GLU A 234 28.07 3.39 -42.58
C GLU A 234 27.60 2.27 -41.63
N ASP A 235 28.08 1.04 -41.81
CA ASP A 235 27.83 -0.07 -40.88
C ASP A 235 28.45 0.21 -39.48
N GLN A 236 29.70 0.69 -39.44
CA GLN A 236 30.34 1.11 -38.18
C GLN A 236 29.58 2.26 -37.50
N LYS A 237 29.09 3.22 -38.28
CA LYS A 237 28.31 4.36 -37.79
C LYS A 237 26.95 3.91 -37.24
N GLN A 238 26.27 2.97 -37.89
CA GLN A 238 25.04 2.37 -37.36
C GLN A 238 25.28 1.64 -36.03
N GLN A 239 26.37 0.88 -35.92
CA GLN A 239 26.73 0.19 -34.68
C GLN A 239 27.04 1.18 -33.55
N ALA A 240 27.77 2.27 -33.84
CA ALA A 240 28.06 3.32 -32.88
C ALA A 240 26.79 4.05 -32.42
N GLN A 241 25.88 4.39 -33.33
CA GLN A 241 24.61 5.03 -32.98
C GLN A 241 23.70 4.14 -32.13
N LEU A 242 23.65 2.83 -32.41
CA LEU A 242 22.88 1.88 -31.61
C LEU A 242 23.42 1.80 -30.18
N LEU A 243 24.75 1.69 -30.03
CA LEU A 243 25.40 1.65 -28.72
C LEU A 243 25.16 2.95 -27.94
N GLU A 244 25.25 4.11 -28.59
CA GLU A 244 24.99 5.40 -27.97
C GLU A 244 23.51 5.53 -27.53
N GLN A 245 22.57 5.07 -28.35
CA GLN A 245 21.15 5.06 -27.99
C GLN A 245 20.87 4.14 -26.81
N GLN A 246 21.42 2.92 -26.80
CA GLN A 246 21.30 1.98 -25.69
C GLN A 246 21.88 2.56 -24.38
N GLN A 247 23.02 3.26 -24.45
CA GLN A 247 23.61 3.92 -23.29
C GLN A 247 22.74 5.06 -22.76
N LYS A 248 22.15 5.87 -23.65
CA LYS A 248 21.25 6.96 -23.24
C LYS A 248 19.95 6.42 -22.63
N ALA A 249 19.34 5.43 -23.28
CA ALA A 249 18.12 4.78 -22.79
C ALA A 249 18.34 4.11 -21.43
N THR A 250 19.46 3.41 -21.24
CA THR A 250 19.80 2.81 -19.95
C THR A 250 20.05 3.84 -18.85
N ALA A 251 20.78 4.92 -19.15
CA ALA A 251 21.03 5.99 -18.19
C ALA A 251 19.75 6.75 -17.78
N GLU A 252 18.85 7.02 -18.72
CA GLU A 252 17.55 7.63 -18.43
C GLU A 252 16.68 6.69 -17.58
N ARG A 253 16.69 5.40 -17.90
CA ARG A 253 15.97 4.38 -17.13
C ARG A 253 16.48 4.28 -15.69
N GLU A 254 17.79 4.31 -15.49
CA GLU A 254 18.40 4.28 -14.15
C GLU A 254 17.99 5.52 -13.34
N ARG A 255 18.04 6.71 -13.95
CA ARG A 255 17.59 7.96 -13.29
C ARG A 255 16.11 7.95 -12.94
N GLN A 256 15.26 7.48 -13.85
CA GLN A 256 13.82 7.36 -13.58
C GLN A 256 13.54 6.38 -12.44
N LEU A 257 14.25 5.25 -12.42
CA LEU A 257 14.13 4.26 -11.36
C LEU A 257 14.56 4.84 -10.00
N GLU A 258 15.68 5.56 -9.94
CA GLU A 258 16.14 6.22 -8.71
C GLU A 258 15.13 7.24 -8.19
N ALA A 259 14.61 8.10 -9.06
CA ALA A 259 13.61 9.11 -8.68
C ALA A 259 12.33 8.46 -8.14
N LEU A 260 11.85 7.38 -8.76
CA LEU A 260 10.68 6.63 -8.30
C LEU A 260 10.91 5.99 -6.94
N LEU A 261 12.09 5.38 -6.73
CA LEU A 261 12.44 4.77 -5.45
C LEU A 261 12.50 5.81 -4.33
N GLU A 262 12.99 7.01 -4.61
CA GLU A 262 13.07 8.09 -3.64
C GLU A 262 11.70 8.67 -3.29
N ASP A 263 10.82 8.82 -4.28
CA ASP A 263 9.44 9.26 -4.07
C ASP A 263 8.62 8.22 -3.29
N GLU A 264 8.74 6.94 -3.65
CA GLU A 264 8.13 5.83 -2.90
C GLU A 264 8.61 5.85 -1.43
N ARG A 265 9.93 5.92 -1.20
CA ARG A 265 10.51 6.00 0.17
C ARG A 265 9.95 7.18 0.97
N SER A 266 9.84 8.35 0.33
CA SER A 266 9.34 9.57 0.97
C SER A 266 7.87 9.44 1.37
N SER A 267 7.03 8.91 0.47
CA SER A 267 5.62 8.65 0.73
C SER A 267 5.41 7.61 1.84
N TYR A 268 6.14 6.49 1.79
CA TYR A 268 6.12 5.47 2.84
C TYR A 268 6.55 6.02 4.20
N ALA A 269 7.59 6.85 4.25
CA ALA A 269 8.06 7.48 5.49
C ALA A 269 6.98 8.37 6.13
N GLN A 270 6.23 9.13 5.32
CA GLN A 270 5.12 9.95 5.83
C GLN A 270 3.96 9.09 6.36
N ASN A 271 3.66 8.00 5.67
CA ASN A 271 2.63 7.05 6.09
C ASN A 271 3.00 6.35 7.42
N LEU A 272 4.28 6.04 7.62
CA LEU A 272 4.81 5.52 8.89
C LEU A 272 4.65 6.52 10.04
N GLN A 273 4.87 7.82 9.82
CA GLN A 273 4.67 8.82 10.86
C GLN A 273 3.21 8.92 11.34
N ALA A 274 2.25 8.87 10.41
CA ALA A 274 0.83 8.88 10.76
C ALA A 274 0.45 7.66 11.61
N LEU A 275 1.08 6.52 11.34
CA LEU A 275 0.89 5.31 12.10
C LEU A 275 1.50 5.41 13.51
N GLU A 276 2.75 5.88 13.61
CA GLU A 276 3.41 6.09 14.91
C GLU A 276 2.57 6.99 15.82
N ALA A 277 1.97 8.05 15.27
CA ALA A 277 1.09 8.94 16.00
C ALA A 277 -0.14 8.20 16.56
N LYS A 278 -0.77 7.31 15.77
CA LYS A 278 -1.90 6.51 16.25
C LYS A 278 -1.48 5.55 17.37
N MET A 279 -0.35 4.86 17.22
CA MET A 279 0.13 3.93 18.24
C MET A 279 0.37 4.64 19.58
N ARG A 280 0.96 5.83 19.55
CA ARG A 280 1.15 6.66 20.74
C ARG A 280 -0.20 7.04 21.36
N ALA A 281 -1.18 7.44 20.56
CA ALA A 281 -2.51 7.77 21.05
C ALA A 281 -3.24 6.56 21.69
N GLU A 282 -3.15 5.37 21.10
CA GLU A 282 -3.74 4.15 21.68
C GLU A 282 -3.04 3.75 22.99
N ALA A 283 -1.71 3.83 23.03
CA ALA A 283 -0.92 3.57 24.24
C ALA A 283 -1.27 4.56 25.37
N GLU A 284 -1.42 5.85 25.04
CA GLU A 284 -1.86 6.87 25.99
C GLU A 284 -3.28 6.60 26.51
N SER A 285 -4.21 6.16 25.65
CA SER A 285 -5.57 5.81 26.09
C SER A 285 -5.55 4.64 27.07
N ALA A 286 -4.84 3.55 26.73
CA ALA A 286 -4.69 2.38 27.59
C ALA A 286 -4.05 2.76 28.94
N GLN A 287 -3.08 3.66 28.92
CA GLN A 287 -2.43 4.17 30.13
C GLN A 287 -3.42 4.97 31.01
N ARG A 288 -4.25 5.83 30.40
CA ARG A 288 -5.29 6.59 31.12
C ARG A 288 -6.35 5.68 31.76
N GLU A 289 -6.69 4.56 31.12
CA GLU A 289 -7.62 3.58 31.69
C GLU A 289 -7.04 2.87 32.91
N LEU A 290 -5.79 2.42 32.83
CA LEU A 290 -5.08 1.84 33.96
C LEU A 290 -5.03 2.83 35.13
N ASP A 291 -4.78 4.10 34.84
CA ASP A 291 -4.75 5.16 35.87
C ASP A 291 -6.11 5.36 36.53
N ARG A 292 -7.20 5.41 35.74
CA ARG A 292 -8.56 5.49 36.28
C ARG A 292 -8.93 4.27 37.13
N ALA A 293 -8.54 3.06 36.70
CA ALA A 293 -8.80 1.85 37.46
C ALA A 293 -8.05 1.83 38.80
N VAL A 294 -6.79 2.27 38.80
CA VAL A 294 -5.98 2.44 40.02
C VAL A 294 -6.60 3.49 40.94
N GLU A 295 -7.02 4.64 40.42
CA GLU A 295 -7.69 5.67 41.21
C GLU A 295 -9.00 5.18 41.84
N ALA A 296 -9.84 4.47 41.07
CA ALA A 296 -11.09 3.92 41.57
C ALA A 296 -10.86 2.93 42.72
N LYS A 297 -9.93 1.99 42.55
CA LYS A 297 -9.58 1.03 43.61
C LYS A 297 -8.96 1.71 44.84
N LEU A 298 -8.17 2.76 44.66
CA LEU A 298 -7.64 3.55 45.80
C LEU A 298 -8.76 4.25 46.58
N ARG A 299 -9.79 4.76 45.90
CA ARG A 299 -10.95 5.38 46.57
C ARG A 299 -11.74 4.35 47.35
N GLU A 300 -12.04 3.20 46.74
CA GLU A 300 -12.77 2.11 47.40
C GLU A 300 -12.00 1.56 48.61
N GLN A 301 -10.68 1.38 48.49
CA GLN A 301 -9.83 0.98 49.60
C GLN A 301 -9.92 1.96 50.78
N ARG A 302 -9.89 3.29 50.51
CA ARG A 302 -10.03 4.31 51.55
C ARG A 302 -11.39 4.24 52.23
N GLU A 303 -12.47 4.01 51.48
CA GLU A 303 -13.81 3.84 52.05
C GLU A 303 -13.92 2.60 52.94
N LEU A 304 -13.32 1.47 52.52
CA LEU A 304 -13.28 0.24 53.31
C LEU A 304 -12.55 0.45 54.64
N LEU A 305 -11.41 1.16 54.62
CA LEU A 305 -10.66 1.51 55.83
C LEU A 305 -11.48 2.43 56.75
N GLN A 306 -12.16 3.45 56.21
CA GLN A 306 -13.02 4.34 57.00
C GLN A 306 -14.19 3.61 57.66
N ARG A 307 -14.73 2.59 57.01
CA ARG A 307 -15.82 1.75 57.54
C ARG A 307 -15.32 0.62 58.45
N GLY A 308 -14.01 0.49 58.67
CA GLY A 308 -13.41 -0.49 59.58
C GLY A 308 -13.14 -1.88 58.99
N PHE A 309 -13.25 -2.06 57.67
CA PHE A 309 -13.02 -3.34 56.99
C PHE A 309 -11.54 -3.54 56.59
N SER A 310 -10.64 -3.65 57.57
CA SER A 310 -9.19 -3.74 57.36
C SER A 310 -8.75 -4.94 56.51
N GLU A 311 -9.31 -6.14 56.74
CA GLU A 311 -8.96 -7.34 55.97
C GLU A 311 -9.31 -7.21 54.48
N ARG A 312 -10.48 -6.62 54.16
CA ARG A 312 -10.89 -6.37 52.76
C ARG A 312 -10.02 -5.31 52.10
N ALA A 313 -9.62 -4.29 52.85
CA ALA A 313 -8.70 -3.26 52.36
C ALA A 313 -7.30 -3.83 52.05
N ALA A 314 -6.81 -4.80 52.84
CA ALA A 314 -5.54 -5.49 52.59
C ALA A 314 -5.57 -6.37 51.33
N LEU A 315 -6.67 -7.08 51.07
CA LEU A 315 -6.87 -7.81 49.82
C LEU A 315 -6.87 -6.87 48.59
N MET A 316 -7.56 -5.73 48.71
CA MET A 316 -7.58 -4.71 47.66
C MET A 316 -6.20 -4.08 47.40
N GLU A 317 -5.35 -4.05 48.43
CA GLU A 317 -3.96 -3.59 48.35
C GLU A 317 -3.09 -4.54 47.49
N GLN A 318 -3.32 -5.85 47.60
CA GLN A 318 -2.66 -6.85 46.76
C GLN A 318 -3.09 -6.72 45.29
N GLU A 319 -4.38 -6.50 45.03
CA GLU A 319 -4.88 -6.24 43.68
C GLU A 319 -4.29 -4.96 43.08
N LEU A 320 -4.15 -3.90 43.89
CA LEU A 320 -3.47 -2.65 43.50
C LEU A 320 -1.99 -2.88 43.16
N ALA A 321 -1.30 -3.74 43.89
CA ALA A 321 0.08 -4.11 43.60
C ALA A 321 0.21 -4.83 42.25
N ALA A 322 -0.68 -5.78 41.97
CA ALA A 322 -0.74 -6.48 40.68
C ALA A 322 -1.01 -5.52 39.51
N LEU A 323 -2.00 -4.62 39.65
CA LEU A 323 -2.31 -3.61 38.62
C LEU A 323 -1.16 -2.63 38.37
N ARG A 324 -0.44 -2.22 39.42
CA ARG A 324 0.77 -1.38 39.28
C ARG A 324 1.90 -2.10 38.55
N GLN A 325 2.01 -3.42 38.75
CA GLN A 325 2.99 -4.24 38.04
C GLN A 325 2.62 -4.40 36.56
N GLU A 326 1.35 -4.63 36.24
CA GLU A 326 0.86 -4.64 34.85
C GLU A 326 1.12 -3.32 34.13
N LYS A 327 0.85 -2.18 34.79
CA LYS A 327 1.18 -0.84 34.27
C LYS A 327 2.67 -0.70 33.93
N ARG A 328 3.57 -1.22 34.78
CA ARG A 328 5.02 -1.19 34.50
C ARG A 328 5.39 -2.05 33.29
N ASN A 329 4.77 -3.22 33.15
CA ASN A 329 5.03 -4.12 32.03
C ASN A 329 4.51 -3.57 30.69
N HIS A 330 3.33 -2.94 30.68
CA HIS A 330 2.78 -2.29 29.48
C HIS A 330 3.70 -1.16 28.96
N ASN A 331 4.25 -0.35 29.87
CA ASN A 331 5.22 0.70 29.52
C ASN A 331 6.52 0.14 28.91
N ALA A 332 6.98 -1.02 29.37
CA ALA A 332 8.17 -1.69 28.83
C ALA A 332 7.93 -2.27 27.42
N GLN A 333 6.73 -2.81 27.15
CA GLN A 333 6.36 -3.33 25.82
C GLN A 333 6.14 -2.21 24.79
N GLY A 334 5.63 -1.04 25.20
CA GLY A 334 5.51 0.13 24.32
C GLY A 334 6.86 0.71 23.85
N LEU A 335 7.94 0.46 24.60
CA LEU A 335 9.31 0.84 24.24
C LEU A 335 9.97 -0.17 23.28
N ALA A 336 9.50 -1.41 23.23
CA ALA A 336 10.05 -2.49 22.40
C ALA A 336 9.47 -2.51 20.97
N ALA A 337 9.14 -1.34 20.42
CA ALA A 337 8.55 -1.18 19.09
C ALA A 337 9.57 -1.41 17.95
N ASN A 338 10.35 -2.49 18.02
CA ASN A 338 11.25 -3.01 16.96
C ASN A 338 10.48 -3.48 15.70
N VAL A 339 9.15 -3.32 15.68
CA VAL A 339 8.26 -3.76 14.59
C VAL A 339 8.26 -2.75 13.43
N LEU A 340 8.49 -1.46 13.71
CA LEU A 340 8.67 -0.46 12.65
C LEU A 340 9.94 -0.74 11.84
N ASP A 341 10.98 -1.27 12.50
CA ASP A 341 12.23 -1.67 11.85
C ASP A 341 12.07 -2.93 11.00
N THR A 342 11.19 -3.88 11.36
CA THR A 342 10.93 -5.07 10.52
C THR A 342 10.05 -4.75 9.32
N VAL A 343 9.08 -3.84 9.44
CA VAL A 343 8.31 -3.35 8.29
C VAL A 343 9.19 -2.51 7.36
N ARG A 344 10.03 -1.62 7.92
CA ARG A 344 11.06 -0.88 7.16
C ARG A 344 12.00 -1.84 6.43
N ALA A 345 12.53 -2.86 7.13
CA ALA A 345 13.42 -3.87 6.54
C ALA A 345 12.72 -4.73 5.48
N ALA A 346 11.44 -5.09 5.65
CA ALA A 346 10.68 -5.84 4.65
C ALA A 346 10.42 -5.02 3.38
N CYS A 347 10.17 -3.72 3.52
CA CYS A 347 10.05 -2.79 2.38
C CYS A 347 11.40 -2.56 1.69
N ASP A 348 12.48 -2.41 2.46
CA ASP A 348 13.85 -2.34 1.90
C ASP A 348 14.19 -3.63 1.14
N LEU A 349 13.82 -4.80 1.68
CA LEU A 349 13.99 -6.11 1.03
C LEU A 349 13.15 -6.23 -0.25
N ALA A 350 11.89 -5.77 -0.27
CA ALA A 350 11.06 -5.79 -1.48
C ALA A 350 11.66 -4.90 -2.58
N SER A 351 12.19 -3.74 -2.19
CA SER A 351 12.91 -2.81 -3.07
C SER A 351 14.19 -3.45 -3.64
N VAL A 352 14.98 -4.11 -2.78
CA VAL A 352 16.22 -4.81 -3.15
C VAL A 352 15.94 -6.06 -3.99
N VAL A 353 14.88 -6.81 -3.73
CA VAL A 353 14.46 -7.96 -4.55
C VAL A 353 14.05 -7.50 -5.94
N LYS A 354 13.35 -6.37 -6.07
CA LYS A 354 13.04 -5.73 -7.37
C LYS A 354 14.30 -5.35 -8.14
N LEU A 355 15.27 -4.72 -7.47
CA LEU A 355 16.58 -4.39 -8.04
C LEU A 355 17.33 -5.66 -8.49
N SER A 356 17.27 -6.74 -7.71
CA SER A 356 17.93 -8.02 -8.06
C SER A 356 17.26 -8.74 -9.23
N LYS A 357 15.93 -8.64 -9.39
CA LYS A 357 15.20 -9.20 -10.54
C LYS A 357 15.46 -8.41 -11.81
N LEU A 358 15.47 -7.07 -11.72
CA LEU A 358 15.87 -6.18 -12.81
C LEU A 358 17.34 -6.40 -13.21
N ALA A 359 18.24 -6.58 -12.24
CA ALA A 359 19.64 -6.92 -12.51
C ALA A 359 19.83 -8.33 -13.09
N LYS A 360 19.03 -9.33 -12.67
CA LYS A 360 19.06 -10.68 -13.25
C LYS A 360 18.53 -10.73 -14.69
N SER A 361 17.57 -9.87 -15.05
CA SER A 361 17.15 -9.71 -16.45
C SER A 361 18.25 -9.13 -17.35
N ARG A 362 19.28 -8.49 -16.78
CA ARG A 362 20.51 -8.06 -17.48
C ARG A 362 21.51 -9.21 -17.72
N GLY A 363 21.32 -10.39 -17.10
CA GLY A 363 22.31 -11.48 -17.08
C GLY A 363 22.10 -12.61 -18.09
N THR A 364 21.03 -12.60 -18.88
CA THR A 364 20.71 -13.67 -19.85
C THR A 364 20.81 -13.25 -21.32
N ALA A 365 21.49 -12.14 -21.60
CA ALA A 365 21.86 -11.75 -22.97
C ALA A 365 23.38 -11.59 -23.05
N VAL A 366 24.07 -12.73 -23.12
CA VAL A 366 25.44 -12.83 -23.65
C VAL A 366 25.39 -13.79 -24.83
#